data_AF-A0A7G6XCZ5-F1
#
_entry.id   AF-A0A7G6XCZ5-F1
#
_cell.length_a   1.000
_cell.length_b   1.000
_cell.length_c   1.000
_cell.angle_alpha   90.00
_cell.angle_beta   90.00
_cell.angle_gamma   90.00
#
_symmetry.space_group_name_H-M   'P 1'
#
loop_
_entity.id
_entity.type
_entity.pdbx_description
1 polymer ?
#
loop_
_entity_poly.entity_id
_entity_poly.type
_entity_poly.pdbx_seq_one_letter_code
_entity_poly.pdbx_strand_id
1 'polypeptide(L)'
;MTIRFRIPALAAVAAASALLLTACSTAATQSTATKAGDPDPGTGHLHGLGVDPADGTLYAAGHLGVFRLSPTGAVRVAGRYQDTMGFTVAGPRTFLASGHPSPTDPTATSPHLGLIRSTDAGQTWTTVSAGGEADFHSLQQAGQILYGLDSQTSQIWASKDAGATWERRARIPGGDLAAHAGAPQEVWATTRDGLLHSTDGGATFESVPGAPALAAVERPAPDQLIALAADGKVVTSGDGTSWTEFGRLPGGAQPAVLTAASPTHLLAADTNDAVYESKDGGRTWTTVHRPGHTNTGH
;
A
#
# COMPACT_ATOMS: atom_id res chain seq x y z
N MET A 1 -14.56 78.85 -34.57
CA MET A 1 -16.00 79.14 -34.40
C MET A 1 -16.68 77.86 -33.96
N THR A 2 -16.92 77.74 -32.67
CA THR A 2 -17.46 76.55 -31.97
C THR A 2 -18.98 76.62 -31.95
N ILE A 3 -19.68 75.60 -32.45
CA ILE A 3 -21.10 75.36 -32.17
C ILE A 3 -21.29 73.85 -31.92
N ARG A 4 -21.81 73.54 -30.74
CA ARG A 4 -22.28 72.21 -30.30
C ARG A 4 -23.74 72.03 -30.73
N PHE A 5 -24.14 70.83 -31.16
CA PHE A 5 -25.52 70.36 -30.99
C PHE A 5 -25.56 68.87 -30.58
N ARG A 6 -26.62 68.56 -29.81
CA ARG A 6 -26.84 67.38 -28.97
C ARG A 6 -27.51 66.21 -29.72
N ILE A 7 -27.39 65.03 -29.10
CA ILE A 7 -27.87 63.67 -29.45
C ILE A 7 -29.42 63.55 -29.40
N PRO A 8 -30.03 62.55 -30.06
CA PRO A 8 -30.63 61.41 -29.31
C PRO A 8 -30.40 60.03 -30.00
N ALA A 9 -29.85 59.03 -29.31
CA ALA A 9 -30.54 57.87 -28.71
C ALA A 9 -31.68 57.25 -29.55
N LEU A 10 -31.42 56.12 -30.20
CA LEU A 10 -32.43 55.07 -30.45
C LEU A 10 -32.01 53.79 -29.73
N ALA A 11 -32.86 53.36 -28.81
CA ALA A 11 -32.74 52.12 -28.06
C ALA A 11 -33.15 50.92 -28.93
N ALA A 12 -32.28 49.92 -29.03
CA ALA A 12 -32.65 48.61 -29.54
C ALA A 12 -32.89 47.68 -28.35
N VAL A 13 -34.16 47.33 -28.13
CA VAL A 13 -34.58 46.29 -27.19
C VAL A 13 -34.35 44.94 -27.86
N ALA A 14 -33.36 44.17 -27.40
CA ALA A 14 -33.22 42.76 -27.73
C ALA A 14 -33.64 41.92 -26.52
N ALA A 15 -34.64 41.07 -26.74
CA ALA A 15 -35.27 40.24 -25.73
C ALA A 15 -34.29 39.21 -25.15
N ALA A 16 -34.10 39.25 -23.82
CA ALA A 16 -33.41 38.19 -23.08
C ALA A 16 -34.36 37.01 -22.87
N SER A 17 -34.06 35.87 -23.49
CA SER A 17 -34.68 34.59 -23.16
C SER A 17 -33.74 33.85 -22.21
N ALA A 18 -34.17 33.69 -20.96
CA ALA A 18 -33.47 32.92 -19.94
C ALA A 18 -33.65 31.41 -20.21
N LEU A 19 -32.54 30.71 -20.39
CA LEU A 19 -32.47 29.24 -20.30
C LEU A 19 -31.59 28.90 -19.11
N LEU A 20 -32.25 28.64 -17.97
CA LEU A 20 -31.65 27.99 -16.81
C LEU A 20 -31.54 26.49 -17.13
N LEU A 21 -30.36 26.03 -17.51
CA LEU A 21 -30.02 24.61 -17.48
C LEU A 21 -29.22 24.36 -16.21
N THR A 22 -29.92 23.86 -15.18
CA THR A 22 -29.32 23.29 -13.98
C THR A 22 -28.54 22.04 -14.37
N ALA A 23 -27.22 22.18 -14.50
CA ALA A 23 -26.30 21.06 -14.59
C ALA A 23 -26.12 20.43 -13.19
N CYS A 24 -27.03 19.53 -12.83
CA CYS A 24 -26.77 18.56 -11.79
C CYS A 24 -26.03 17.39 -12.44
N SER A 25 -24.69 17.44 -12.45
CA SER A 25 -23.89 16.27 -12.73
C SER A 25 -23.97 15.35 -11.50
N THR A 26 -24.92 14.42 -11.49
CA THR A 26 -24.81 13.23 -10.67
C THR A 26 -23.69 12.39 -11.26
N ALA A 27 -22.51 12.45 -10.64
CA ALA A 27 -21.48 11.44 -10.84
C ALA A 27 -22.08 10.10 -10.37
N ALA A 28 -22.58 9.32 -11.33
CA ALA A 28 -22.99 7.96 -11.08
C ALA A 28 -21.73 7.16 -10.73
N THR A 29 -21.49 6.94 -9.45
CA THR A 29 -20.57 5.91 -8.99
C THR A 29 -21.17 4.58 -9.41
N GLN A 30 -20.69 4.01 -10.52
CA GLN A 30 -20.99 2.62 -10.86
C GLN A 30 -20.27 1.74 -9.84
N SER A 31 -20.92 1.46 -8.72
CA SER A 31 -20.59 0.31 -7.88
C SER A 31 -21.10 -0.93 -8.60
N THR A 32 -20.23 -1.62 -9.32
CA THR A 32 -20.50 -3.01 -9.72
C THR A 32 -20.33 -3.90 -8.50
N ALA A 33 -21.38 -4.01 -7.70
CA ALA A 33 -21.51 -5.11 -6.75
C ALA A 33 -21.48 -6.41 -7.57
N THR A 34 -20.48 -7.25 -7.34
CA THR A 34 -20.37 -8.58 -7.95
C THR A 34 -21.59 -9.40 -7.55
N LYS A 35 -22.34 -9.89 -8.55
CA LYS A 35 -23.47 -10.78 -8.29
C LYS A 35 -22.92 -12.14 -7.87
N ALA A 36 -23.64 -12.84 -6.99
CA ALA A 36 -23.35 -14.24 -6.69
C ALA A 36 -23.37 -15.06 -8.01
N GLY A 37 -22.20 -15.53 -8.45
CA GLY A 37 -22.02 -16.28 -9.69
C GLY A 37 -21.02 -15.67 -10.69
N ASP A 38 -20.58 -14.43 -10.49
CA ASP A 38 -19.48 -13.86 -11.29
C ASP A 38 -18.15 -14.57 -10.96
N PRO A 39 -17.26 -14.77 -11.95
CA PRO A 39 -15.94 -15.34 -11.70
C PRO A 39 -15.18 -14.45 -10.71
N ASP A 40 -14.39 -15.09 -9.83
CA ASP A 40 -13.58 -14.36 -8.86
C ASP A 40 -12.68 -13.35 -9.60
N PRO A 41 -12.75 -12.04 -9.25
CA PRO A 41 -12.00 -10.98 -9.94
C PRO A 41 -10.48 -11.06 -9.74
N GLY A 42 -9.99 -12.02 -8.94
CA GLY A 42 -8.58 -12.21 -8.64
C GLY A 42 -8.12 -11.38 -7.45
N THR A 43 -6.80 -11.23 -7.35
CA THR A 43 -6.10 -10.56 -6.24
C THR A 43 -6.34 -9.05 -6.23
N GLY A 44 -6.39 -8.43 -7.41
CA GLY A 44 -6.29 -6.99 -7.57
C GLY A 44 -4.94 -6.46 -7.06
N HIS A 45 -4.77 -5.12 -7.12
CA HIS A 45 -3.53 -4.47 -6.73
C HIS A 45 -3.09 -4.92 -5.33
N LEU A 46 -1.90 -5.53 -5.27
CA LEU A 46 -1.34 -6.07 -4.05
C LEU A 46 -0.70 -4.97 -3.18
N HIS A 47 -0.95 -5.04 -1.87
CA HIS A 47 -0.48 -4.10 -0.85
C HIS A 47 0.40 -4.77 0.21
N GLY A 48 0.56 -6.09 0.16
CA GLY A 48 1.46 -6.81 1.06
C GLY A 48 1.53 -8.29 0.73
N LEU A 49 2.66 -8.89 1.07
CA LEU A 49 2.92 -10.32 0.94
C LEU A 49 3.38 -10.85 2.30
N GLY A 50 3.35 -12.16 2.49
CA GLY A 50 3.95 -12.75 3.67
C GLY A 50 3.95 -14.27 3.66
N VAL A 51 4.84 -14.87 4.44
CA VAL A 51 4.88 -16.31 4.69
C VAL A 51 4.43 -16.56 6.11
N ASP A 52 3.38 -17.34 6.30
CA ASP A 52 2.95 -17.74 7.63
C ASP A 52 3.94 -18.76 8.23
N PRO A 53 4.64 -18.44 9.33
CA PRO A 53 5.60 -19.34 9.93
C PRO A 53 4.96 -20.60 10.56
N ALA A 54 3.63 -20.65 10.68
CA ALA A 54 2.94 -21.84 11.19
C ALA A 54 3.03 -23.04 10.24
N ASP A 55 3.02 -22.81 8.92
CA ASP A 55 2.95 -23.87 7.91
C ASP A 55 3.67 -23.56 6.59
N GLY A 56 4.30 -22.38 6.46
CA GLY A 56 4.99 -21.95 5.25
C GLY A 56 4.06 -21.48 4.13
N THR A 57 2.76 -21.31 4.38
CA THR A 57 1.82 -20.82 3.37
C THR A 57 2.14 -19.37 3.01
N LEU A 58 2.19 -19.08 1.71
CA LEU A 58 2.36 -17.72 1.20
C LEU A 58 1.01 -17.04 1.07
N TYR A 59 0.93 -15.82 1.60
CA TYR A 59 -0.24 -14.97 1.51
C TYR A 59 0.06 -13.72 0.69
N ALA A 60 -0.95 -13.28 -0.05
CA ALA A 60 -0.98 -11.99 -0.72
C ALA A 60 -2.23 -11.23 -0.27
N ALA A 61 -2.07 -9.95 0.03
CA ALA A 61 -3.15 -9.06 0.42
C ALA A 61 -3.23 -7.90 -0.57
N GLY A 62 -4.45 -7.52 -0.95
CA GLY A 62 -4.67 -6.43 -1.89
C GLY A 62 -6.10 -5.89 -1.82
N HIS A 63 -6.50 -5.15 -2.85
CA HIS A 63 -7.82 -4.49 -2.91
C HIS A 63 -9.02 -5.41 -2.76
N LEU A 64 -8.83 -6.70 -3.02
CA LEU A 64 -9.91 -7.66 -2.97
C LEU A 64 -9.80 -8.56 -1.74
N GLY A 65 -8.81 -8.42 -0.86
CA GLY A 65 -8.73 -9.22 0.36
C GLY A 65 -7.43 -9.97 0.48
N VAL A 66 -7.46 -11.03 1.29
CA VAL A 66 -6.29 -11.89 1.54
C VAL A 66 -6.44 -13.19 0.78
N PHE A 67 -5.36 -13.65 0.15
CA PHE A 67 -5.30 -14.83 -0.68
C PHE A 67 -4.20 -15.77 -0.20
N ARG A 68 -4.50 -17.06 -0.16
CA ARG A 68 -3.47 -18.11 -0.09
C ARG A 68 -2.96 -18.36 -1.50
N LEU A 69 -1.65 -18.25 -1.67
CA LEU A 69 -1.00 -18.53 -2.95
C LEU A 69 -0.46 -19.96 -2.98
N SER A 70 -0.64 -20.60 -4.13
CA SER A 70 -0.15 -21.94 -4.43
C SER A 70 0.25 -22.02 -5.90
N PRO A 71 1.03 -23.04 -6.31
CA PRO A 71 1.33 -23.27 -7.72
C PRO A 71 0.08 -23.46 -8.60
N THR A 72 -1.05 -23.86 -7.99
CA THR A 72 -2.33 -24.07 -8.67
C THR A 72 -3.19 -22.81 -8.77
N GLY A 73 -2.78 -21.71 -8.13
CA GLY A 73 -3.50 -20.43 -8.17
C GLY A 73 -3.61 -19.74 -6.81
N ALA A 74 -4.33 -18.62 -6.81
CA ALA A 74 -4.67 -17.83 -5.63
C ALA A 74 -6.08 -18.19 -5.14
N VAL A 75 -6.24 -18.43 -3.83
CA VAL A 75 -7.53 -18.72 -3.21
C VAL A 75 -7.83 -17.68 -2.15
N ARG A 76 -8.92 -16.94 -2.32
CA ARG A 76 -9.40 -15.92 -1.38
C ARG A 76 -9.76 -16.54 -0.04
N VAL A 77 -9.27 -15.94 1.04
CA VAL A 77 -9.51 -16.39 2.41
C VAL A 77 -10.90 -15.95 2.86
N ALA A 78 -11.67 -16.88 3.44
CA ALA A 78 -13.01 -16.67 3.99
C ALA A 78 -14.05 -16.03 3.05
N GLY A 79 -13.80 -15.96 1.73
CA GLY A 79 -14.68 -15.25 0.80
C GLY A 79 -14.84 -13.75 1.11
N ARG A 80 -13.85 -13.14 1.79
CA ARG A 80 -13.87 -11.73 2.18
C ARG A 80 -13.31 -10.85 1.07
N TYR A 81 -13.95 -9.71 0.85
CA TYR A 81 -13.61 -8.74 -0.19
C TYR A 81 -13.15 -7.39 0.39
N GLN A 82 -12.62 -7.41 1.62
CA GLN A 82 -12.13 -6.21 2.27
C GLN A 82 -10.88 -5.70 1.52
N ASP A 83 -10.78 -4.39 1.34
CA ASP A 83 -9.57 -3.78 0.82
C ASP A 83 -8.48 -3.89 1.90
N THR A 84 -7.50 -4.77 1.68
CA THR A 84 -6.51 -5.10 2.69
C THR A 84 -5.22 -4.33 2.41
N MET A 85 -5.02 -3.25 3.18
CA MET A 85 -3.87 -2.36 3.12
C MET A 85 -2.87 -2.71 4.23
N GLY A 86 -1.59 -2.32 4.08
CA GLY A 86 -0.58 -2.44 5.15
C GLY A 86 -0.50 -3.85 5.74
N PHE A 87 -0.50 -4.89 4.92
CA PHE A 87 -0.55 -6.27 5.41
C PHE A 87 0.81 -6.74 5.92
N THR A 88 0.85 -7.25 7.16
CA THR A 88 2.03 -7.82 7.80
C THR A 88 1.70 -9.15 8.48
N VAL A 89 2.57 -10.16 8.28
CA VAL A 89 2.53 -11.41 9.05
C VAL A 89 3.33 -11.21 10.35
N ALA A 90 2.62 -11.06 11.46
CA ALA A 90 3.20 -10.77 12.78
C ALA A 90 3.62 -12.04 13.56
N GLY A 91 3.22 -13.23 13.09
CA GLY A 91 3.58 -14.51 13.69
C GLY A 91 2.73 -15.67 13.17
N PRO A 92 2.85 -16.86 13.78
CA PRO A 92 2.09 -18.04 13.38
C PRO A 92 0.58 -17.74 13.37
N ARG A 93 -0.06 -17.87 12.20
CA ARG A 93 -1.49 -17.57 11.98
C ARG A 93 -1.93 -16.15 12.38
N THR A 94 -0.99 -15.25 12.66
CA THR A 94 -1.28 -13.93 13.22
C THR A 94 -0.93 -12.86 12.21
N PHE A 95 -1.95 -12.17 11.69
CA PHE A 95 -1.80 -11.12 10.67
C PHE A 95 -2.27 -9.78 11.21
N LEU A 96 -1.58 -8.72 10.79
CA LEU A 96 -1.97 -7.33 10.98
C LEU A 96 -2.28 -6.74 9.61
N ALA A 97 -3.26 -5.85 9.55
CA ALA A 97 -3.59 -5.11 8.35
C ALA A 97 -4.34 -3.82 8.70
N SER A 98 -4.65 -3.05 7.68
CA SER A 98 -5.54 -1.89 7.67
C SER A 98 -6.40 -1.94 6.41
N GLY A 99 -7.13 -0.86 6.12
CA GLY A 99 -7.80 -0.63 4.84
C GLY A 99 -9.29 -0.41 5.01
N HIS A 100 -10.09 -0.99 4.12
CA HIS A 100 -11.52 -0.73 4.03
C HIS A 100 -12.35 -2.01 4.23
N PRO A 101 -13.54 -1.91 4.87
CA PRO A 101 -14.45 -3.05 5.00
C PRO A 101 -14.79 -3.67 3.64
N SER A 102 -15.28 -4.92 3.65
CA SER A 102 -15.85 -5.49 2.42
C SER A 102 -16.98 -4.59 1.91
N PRO A 103 -17.10 -4.33 0.59
CA PRO A 103 -18.13 -3.44 0.04
C PRO A 103 -19.57 -3.82 0.42
N THR A 104 -19.79 -5.09 0.77
CA THR A 104 -21.09 -5.66 1.16
C THR A 104 -21.21 -5.92 2.66
N ASP A 105 -20.26 -5.47 3.49
CA ASP A 105 -20.30 -5.65 4.94
C ASP A 105 -21.40 -4.75 5.55
N PRO A 106 -22.53 -5.31 6.03
CA PRO A 106 -23.63 -4.53 6.57
C PRO A 106 -23.31 -3.96 7.97
N THR A 107 -22.21 -4.42 8.59
CA THR A 107 -21.79 -4.00 9.93
C THR A 107 -20.76 -2.87 9.89
N ALA A 108 -20.27 -2.50 8.71
CA ALA A 108 -19.32 -1.43 8.53
C ALA A 108 -19.93 -0.08 8.95
N THR A 109 -19.35 0.53 10.00
CA THR A 109 -19.77 1.86 10.50
C THR A 109 -18.87 3.00 10.01
N SER A 110 -17.74 2.68 9.38
CA SER A 110 -16.78 3.65 8.85
C SER A 110 -16.08 3.08 7.62
N PRO A 111 -15.66 3.92 6.64
CA PRO A 111 -14.88 3.44 5.51
C PRO A 111 -13.50 2.94 5.89
N HIS A 112 -12.94 3.34 7.04
CA HIS A 112 -11.57 2.95 7.44
C HIS A 112 -11.61 1.95 8.59
N LEU A 113 -10.90 0.83 8.44
CA LEU A 113 -10.85 -0.23 9.44
C LEU A 113 -9.91 0.09 10.62
N GLY A 114 -8.99 1.04 10.45
CA GLY A 114 -7.90 1.26 11.40
C GLY A 114 -6.93 0.08 11.42
N LEU A 115 -6.32 -0.19 12.57
CA LEU A 115 -5.56 -1.43 12.74
C LEU A 115 -6.52 -2.60 12.97
N ILE A 116 -6.46 -3.61 12.10
CA ILE A 116 -7.15 -4.88 12.27
C ILE A 116 -6.15 -6.02 12.51
N ARG A 117 -6.59 -7.02 13.26
CA ARG A 117 -5.81 -8.21 13.57
C ARG A 117 -6.59 -9.49 13.31
N SER A 118 -5.90 -10.49 12.78
CA SER A 118 -6.36 -11.87 12.69
C SER A 118 -5.43 -12.78 13.49
N THR A 119 -5.98 -13.84 14.07
CA THR A 119 -5.23 -14.91 14.77
C THR A 119 -5.50 -16.31 14.20
N ASP A 120 -6.19 -16.36 13.06
CA ASP A 120 -6.61 -17.59 12.38
C ASP A 120 -6.23 -17.56 10.88
N ALA A 121 -5.13 -16.87 10.55
CA ALA A 121 -4.63 -16.68 9.19
C ALA A 121 -5.65 -16.03 8.23
N GLY A 122 -6.24 -14.92 8.68
CA GLY A 122 -7.10 -14.05 7.88
C GLY A 122 -8.54 -14.52 7.73
N GLN A 123 -8.96 -15.59 8.43
CA GLN A 123 -10.34 -16.09 8.34
C GLN A 123 -11.31 -15.12 9.04
N THR A 124 -10.90 -14.63 10.22
CA THR A 124 -11.61 -13.59 10.96
C THR A 124 -10.67 -12.44 11.33
N TRP A 125 -11.27 -11.24 11.45
CA TRP A 125 -10.57 -10.01 11.76
C TRP A 125 -11.30 -9.25 12.87
N THR A 126 -10.52 -8.63 13.75
CA THR A 126 -11.01 -7.73 14.79
C THR A 126 -10.29 -6.40 14.67
N THR A 127 -11.03 -5.28 14.69
CA THR A 127 -10.43 -3.96 14.87
C THR A 127 -9.80 -3.87 16.25
N VAL A 128 -8.51 -3.51 16.28
CA VAL A 128 -7.72 -3.32 17.49
C VAL A 128 -7.82 -1.87 17.97
N SER A 129 -7.62 -0.92 17.06
CA SER A 129 -7.61 0.52 17.36
C SER A 129 -7.74 1.34 16.07
N ALA A 130 -7.88 2.67 16.22
CA ALA A 130 -7.93 3.64 15.12
C ALA A 130 -9.03 3.37 14.07
N GLY A 131 -10.07 2.62 14.44
CA GLY A 131 -11.22 2.33 13.58
C GLY A 131 -11.92 3.62 13.18
N GLY A 132 -12.04 3.83 11.87
CA GLY A 132 -12.57 5.05 11.26
C GLY A 132 -11.65 6.27 11.30
N GLU A 133 -10.42 6.11 11.77
CA GLU A 133 -9.44 7.20 11.89
C GLU A 133 -8.25 6.99 10.96
N ALA A 134 -7.65 5.80 10.96
CA ALA A 134 -6.43 5.51 10.20
C ALA A 134 -6.70 4.64 8.96
N ASP A 135 -5.93 4.90 7.90
CA ASP A 135 -5.76 4.00 6.77
C ASP A 135 -4.27 3.78 6.54
N PHE A 136 -3.70 2.80 7.25
CA PHE A 136 -2.28 2.49 7.13
C PHE A 136 -1.98 1.77 5.82
N HIS A 137 -1.24 2.45 4.94
CA HIS A 137 -0.79 1.86 3.67
C HIS A 137 0.40 0.92 3.87
N SER A 138 1.25 1.23 4.85
CA SER A 138 2.36 0.39 5.29
C SER A 138 2.25 0.16 6.80
N LEU A 139 2.44 -1.09 7.23
CA LEU A 139 2.54 -1.49 8.63
C LEU A 139 3.80 -2.33 8.80
N GLN A 140 4.75 -1.83 9.59
CA GLN A 140 6.05 -2.46 9.79
C GLN A 140 6.28 -2.79 11.26
N GLN A 141 6.51 -4.06 11.56
CA GLN A 141 6.82 -4.52 12.91
C GLN A 141 8.33 -4.59 13.14
N ALA A 142 8.82 -3.84 14.15
CA ALA A 142 10.20 -3.86 14.62
C ALA A 142 10.24 -4.28 16.09
N GLY A 143 10.28 -5.60 16.32
CA GLY A 143 10.22 -6.17 17.66
C GLY A 143 8.87 -5.88 18.31
N GLN A 144 8.86 -5.08 19.39
CA GLN A 144 7.63 -4.65 20.06
C GLN A 144 7.02 -3.37 19.48
N ILE A 145 7.76 -2.65 18.62
CA ILE A 145 7.28 -1.41 18.03
C ILE A 145 6.58 -1.73 16.72
N LEU A 146 5.35 -1.24 16.57
CA LEU A 146 4.62 -1.25 15.32
C LEU A 146 4.60 0.17 14.75
N TYR A 147 5.08 0.30 13.52
CA TYR A 147 5.01 1.53 12.74
C TYR A 147 3.88 1.45 11.72
N GLY A 148 3.12 2.52 11.58
CA GLY A 148 2.12 2.66 10.53
C GLY A 148 2.32 3.97 9.77
N LEU A 149 2.23 3.93 8.44
CA LEU A 149 2.17 5.12 7.59
C LEU A 149 0.73 5.34 7.14
N ASP A 150 0.07 6.37 7.69
CA ASP A 150 -1.31 6.70 7.36
C ASP A 150 -1.40 7.40 5.99
N SER A 151 -2.13 6.80 5.06
CA SER A 151 -2.28 7.26 3.67
C SER A 151 -2.98 8.62 3.59
N GLN A 152 -3.88 8.90 4.53
CA GLN A 152 -4.71 10.10 4.53
C GLN A 152 -3.91 11.34 4.88
N THR A 153 -2.96 11.20 5.81
CA THR A 153 -2.26 12.34 6.42
C THR A 153 -0.75 12.34 6.17
N SER A 154 -0.24 11.25 5.58
CA SER A 154 1.19 10.95 5.43
C SER A 154 1.94 10.98 6.77
N GLN A 155 1.22 10.73 7.87
CA GLN A 155 1.76 10.75 9.21
C GLN A 155 2.23 9.34 9.61
N ILE A 156 3.42 9.27 10.19
CA ILE A 156 3.91 8.07 10.86
C ILE A 156 3.26 7.97 12.23
N TRP A 157 2.82 6.77 12.57
CA TRP A 157 2.32 6.42 13.88
C TRP A 157 3.21 5.32 14.45
N ALA A 158 3.52 5.40 15.73
CA ALA A 158 4.31 4.39 16.42
C ALA A 158 3.56 3.87 17.64
N SER A 159 3.44 2.56 17.75
CA SER A 159 2.85 1.88 18.91
C SER A 159 3.89 0.99 19.59
N LYS A 160 3.83 0.91 20.92
CA LYS A 160 4.68 0.04 21.75
C LYS A 160 3.88 -1.06 22.47
N ASP A 161 2.57 -1.14 22.20
CA ASP A 161 1.62 -2.01 22.88
C ASP A 161 0.77 -2.82 21.88
N ALA A 162 1.45 -3.35 20.85
CA ALA A 162 0.85 -4.16 19.79
C ALA A 162 -0.29 -3.43 19.03
N GLY A 163 -0.18 -2.10 18.91
CA GLY A 163 -1.12 -1.28 18.19
C GLY A 163 -2.37 -0.89 18.99
N ALA A 164 -2.41 -1.10 20.30
CA ALA A 164 -3.55 -0.68 21.12
C ALA A 164 -3.61 0.85 21.25
N THR A 165 -2.47 1.50 21.43
CA THR A 165 -2.33 2.95 21.45
C THR A 165 -1.19 3.41 20.54
N TRP A 166 -1.28 4.67 20.09
CA TRP A 166 -0.37 5.22 19.08
C TRP A 166 0.14 6.59 19.47
N GLU A 167 1.44 6.80 19.25
CA GLU A 167 2.04 8.12 19.24
C GLU A 167 2.14 8.63 17.81
N ARG A 168 1.65 9.85 17.58
CA ARG A 168 1.78 10.55 16.30
C ARG A 168 3.19 11.07 16.14
N ARG A 169 3.85 10.71 15.04
CA ARG A 169 5.24 11.04 14.72
C ARG A 169 5.31 12.01 13.53
N ALA A 170 6.45 12.04 12.85
CA ALA A 170 6.68 12.89 11.69
C ALA A 170 5.65 12.67 10.58
N ARG A 171 5.48 13.70 9.75
CA ARG A 171 4.79 13.60 8.46
C ARG A 171 5.84 13.58 7.36
N ILE A 172 5.78 12.58 6.51
CA ILE A 172 6.75 12.38 5.43
C ILE A 172 6.03 12.00 4.14
N PRO A 173 6.52 12.37 2.95
CA PRO A 173 5.96 11.92 1.68
C PRO A 173 6.39 10.47 1.37
N GLY A 174 6.17 9.57 2.34
CA GLY A 174 6.60 8.17 2.30
C GLY A 174 5.73 7.31 1.39
N GLY A 175 6.33 6.29 0.77
CA GLY A 175 5.64 5.21 0.06
C GLY A 175 5.61 3.92 0.87
N ASP A 176 6.75 3.52 1.41
CA ASP A 176 6.96 2.28 2.16
C ASP A 176 7.86 2.51 3.38
N LEU A 177 7.81 1.60 4.37
CA LEU A 177 8.58 1.66 5.61
C LEU A 177 9.37 0.37 5.84
N ALA A 178 10.63 0.50 6.26
CA ALA A 178 11.42 -0.61 6.79
C ALA A 178 11.98 -0.31 8.17
N ALA A 179 11.87 -1.29 9.06
CA ALA A 179 12.42 -1.25 10.40
C ALA A 179 12.69 -2.68 10.88
N HIS A 180 13.66 -2.85 11.76
CA HIS A 180 14.14 -4.17 12.20
C HIS A 180 14.16 -4.29 13.72
N ALA A 181 13.85 -5.48 14.25
CA ALA A 181 13.76 -5.73 15.70
C ALA A 181 15.07 -5.50 16.47
N GLY A 182 16.22 -5.69 15.82
CA GLY A 182 17.55 -5.45 16.39
C GLY A 182 17.97 -3.98 16.46
N ALA A 183 17.26 -3.08 15.76
CA ALA A 183 17.48 -1.63 15.80
C ALA A 183 16.13 -0.91 15.64
N PRO A 184 15.18 -1.07 16.58
CA PRO A 184 13.79 -0.71 16.36
C PRO A 184 13.52 0.80 16.35
N GLN A 185 14.50 1.63 16.72
CA GLN A 185 14.40 3.10 16.57
C GLN A 185 14.83 3.59 15.20
N GLU A 186 15.46 2.73 14.40
CA GLU A 186 15.90 3.10 13.07
C GLU A 186 14.85 2.71 12.03
N VAL A 187 14.24 3.72 11.42
CA VAL A 187 13.15 3.59 10.47
C VAL A 187 13.57 4.19 9.15
N TRP A 188 13.40 3.43 8.07
CA TRP A 188 13.69 3.85 6.71
C TRP A 188 12.38 4.04 5.97
N ALA A 189 12.29 5.03 5.11
CA ALA A 189 11.10 5.27 4.31
C ALA A 189 11.45 5.61 2.87
N THR A 190 10.85 4.92 1.91
CA THR A 190 10.95 5.30 0.49
C THR A 190 10.13 6.55 0.23
N THR A 191 10.58 7.37 -0.71
CA THR A 191 9.86 8.54 -1.22
C THR A 191 10.09 8.64 -2.73
N ARG A 192 9.34 9.51 -3.42
CA ARG A 192 9.60 9.78 -4.84
C ARG A 192 10.98 10.38 -5.11
N ASP A 193 11.55 11.07 -4.12
CA ASP A 193 12.81 11.80 -4.24
C ASP A 193 14.01 11.02 -3.65
N GLY A 194 13.81 9.77 -3.23
CA GLY A 194 14.85 8.92 -2.64
C GLY A 194 14.45 8.33 -1.30
N LEU A 195 15.42 8.14 -0.41
CA LEU A 195 15.24 7.46 0.87
C LEU A 195 15.33 8.44 2.04
N LEU A 196 14.47 8.25 3.03
CA LEU A 196 14.54 8.92 4.32
C LEU A 196 15.00 7.93 5.41
N HIS A 197 15.72 8.43 6.40
CA HIS A 197 16.16 7.67 7.57
C HIS A 197 15.86 8.43 8.85
N SER A 198 15.29 7.72 9.81
CA SER A 198 15.07 8.18 11.18
C SER A 198 15.90 7.32 12.13
N THR A 199 16.49 7.94 13.14
CA THR A 199 17.22 7.24 14.23
C THR A 199 16.51 7.40 15.59
N ASP A 200 15.35 8.07 15.62
CA ASP A 200 14.59 8.44 16.81
C ASP A 200 13.16 7.86 16.80
N GLY A 201 12.99 6.71 16.14
CA GLY A 201 11.73 5.99 16.10
C GLY A 201 10.65 6.72 15.29
N GLY A 202 11.05 7.36 14.20
CA GLY A 202 10.18 8.06 13.25
C GLY A 202 9.78 9.48 13.70
N ALA A 203 10.32 9.99 14.82
CA ALA A 203 9.98 11.33 15.29
C ALA A 203 10.53 12.43 14.38
N THR A 204 11.71 12.21 13.82
CA THR A 204 12.33 13.03 12.76
C THR A 204 12.93 12.16 11.67
N PHE A 205 13.08 12.71 10.46
CA PHE A 205 13.67 12.01 9.31
C PHE A 205 14.65 12.93 8.58
N GLU A 206 15.73 12.34 8.09
CA GLU A 206 16.72 13.00 7.24
C GLU A 206 16.77 12.29 5.88
N SER A 207 16.97 13.07 4.80
CA SER A 207 17.21 12.51 3.48
C SER A 207 18.57 11.81 3.42
N VAL A 208 18.61 10.64 2.80
CA VAL A 208 19.83 9.87 2.57
C VAL A 208 20.37 10.21 1.18
N PRO A 209 21.48 10.98 1.07
CA PRO A 209 21.95 11.46 -0.23
C PRO A 209 22.42 10.32 -1.13
N GLY A 210 22.09 10.39 -2.42
CA GLY A 210 22.54 9.43 -3.41
C GLY A 210 21.77 8.09 -3.42
N ALA A 211 20.76 7.93 -2.56
CA ALA A 211 19.86 6.79 -2.64
C ALA A 211 19.13 6.78 -4.01
N PRO A 212 19.04 5.62 -4.69
CA PRO A 212 18.28 5.51 -5.93
C PRO A 212 16.77 5.70 -5.67
N ALA A 213 16.00 5.88 -6.74
CA ALA A 213 14.55 5.81 -6.65
C ALA A 213 14.12 4.38 -6.29
N LEU A 214 13.54 4.20 -5.11
CA LEU A 214 13.11 2.91 -4.56
C LEU A 214 11.59 2.82 -4.56
N ALA A 215 11.05 1.70 -5.04
CA ALA A 215 9.63 1.40 -4.98
C ALA A 215 9.24 0.81 -3.61
N ALA A 216 10.06 -0.10 -3.08
CA ALA A 216 9.85 -0.76 -1.80
C ALA A 216 11.20 -1.05 -1.12
N VAL A 217 11.21 -1.10 0.22
CA VAL A 217 12.42 -1.32 1.02
C VAL A 217 12.11 -2.24 2.20
N GLU A 218 13.05 -3.12 2.51
CA GLU A 218 12.98 -4.05 3.63
C GLU A 218 14.29 -4.03 4.42
N ARG A 219 14.19 -4.34 5.72
CA ARG A 219 15.35 -4.41 6.61
C ARG A 219 15.41 -5.76 7.33
N PRO A 220 15.80 -6.84 6.64
CA PRO A 220 15.82 -8.19 7.21
C PRO A 220 16.92 -8.42 8.26
N ALA A 221 17.90 -7.50 8.39
CA ALA A 221 18.93 -7.53 9.43
C ALA A 221 19.31 -6.09 9.84
N PRO A 222 19.90 -5.87 11.03
CA PRO A 222 20.27 -4.52 11.49
C PRO A 222 21.21 -3.81 10.51
N ASP A 223 22.10 -4.49 9.84
CA ASP A 223 23.10 -3.94 8.93
C ASP A 223 22.78 -4.20 7.46
N GLN A 224 21.50 -4.49 7.13
CA GLN A 224 21.11 -4.83 5.77
C GLN A 224 19.75 -4.27 5.40
N LEU A 225 19.77 -3.36 4.42
CA LEU A 225 18.63 -2.99 3.60
C LEU A 225 18.63 -3.83 2.32
N ILE A 226 17.44 -4.25 1.92
CA ILE A 226 17.17 -4.81 0.59
C ILE A 226 16.03 -4.00 0.01
N ALA A 227 16.14 -3.57 -1.23
CA ALA A 227 15.13 -2.76 -1.87
C ALA A 227 14.89 -3.17 -3.33
N LEU A 228 13.69 -2.85 -3.81
CA LEU A 228 13.37 -2.85 -5.23
C LEU A 228 13.49 -1.41 -5.74
N ALA A 229 14.43 -1.18 -6.65
CA ALA A 229 14.50 0.10 -7.36
C ALA A 229 13.32 0.22 -8.34
N ALA A 230 12.92 1.44 -8.68
CA ALA A 230 11.76 1.69 -9.56
C ALA A 230 11.85 0.99 -10.94
N ASP A 231 13.06 0.68 -11.42
CA ASP A 231 13.28 -0.06 -12.68
C ASP A 231 13.28 -1.60 -12.50
N GLY A 232 12.93 -2.11 -11.32
CA GLY A 232 12.83 -3.53 -11.00
C GLY A 232 14.15 -4.19 -10.56
N LYS A 233 15.24 -3.43 -10.40
CA LYS A 233 16.49 -3.97 -9.83
C LYS A 233 16.32 -4.30 -8.35
N VAL A 234 16.97 -5.37 -7.92
CA VAL A 234 17.15 -5.69 -6.51
C VAL A 234 18.50 -5.15 -6.08
N VAL A 235 18.47 -4.25 -5.09
CA VAL A 235 19.66 -3.56 -4.58
C VAL A 235 19.76 -3.76 -3.07
N THR A 236 20.99 -3.79 -2.54
CA THR A 236 21.26 -3.86 -1.10
C THR A 236 22.18 -2.75 -0.66
N SER A 237 22.02 -2.33 0.60
CA SER A 237 22.89 -1.37 1.26
C SER A 237 22.96 -1.70 2.76
N GLY A 238 24.08 -1.38 3.41
CA GLY A 238 24.15 -1.46 4.88
C GLY A 238 23.74 -0.17 5.60
N ASP A 239 23.89 0.96 4.92
CA ASP A 239 23.73 2.30 5.50
C ASP A 239 22.82 3.23 4.67
N GLY A 240 22.25 2.72 3.57
CA GLY A 240 21.40 3.46 2.65
C GLY A 240 22.12 4.43 1.72
N THR A 241 23.44 4.62 1.86
CA THR A 241 24.23 5.58 1.06
C THR A 241 24.92 4.92 -0.13
N SER A 242 25.34 3.67 0.03
CA SER A 242 26.03 2.90 -1.01
C SER A 242 25.24 1.65 -1.37
N TRP A 243 24.85 1.55 -2.64
CA TRP A 243 23.96 0.48 -3.13
C TRP A 243 24.67 -0.45 -4.09
N THR A 244 24.48 -1.75 -3.88
CA THR A 244 24.96 -2.80 -4.78
C THR A 244 23.78 -3.52 -5.40
N GLU A 245 23.72 -3.55 -6.73
CA GLU A 245 22.78 -4.39 -7.48
C GLU A 245 23.26 -5.84 -7.45
N PHE A 246 22.35 -6.78 -7.18
CA PHE A 246 22.68 -8.21 -7.19
C PHE A 246 21.61 -9.09 -7.84
N GLY A 247 20.52 -8.49 -8.33
CA GLY A 247 19.44 -9.20 -9.02
C GLY A 247 18.42 -8.25 -9.65
N ARG A 248 17.40 -8.82 -10.29
CA ARG A 248 16.31 -8.07 -10.93
C ARG A 248 15.05 -8.92 -10.99
N LEU A 249 13.88 -8.28 -10.91
CA LEU A 249 12.61 -8.96 -11.16
C LEU A 249 12.55 -9.51 -12.60
N PRO A 250 11.94 -10.69 -12.82
CA PRO A 250 11.83 -11.29 -14.14
C PRO A 250 11.11 -10.39 -15.16
N GLY A 251 11.60 -10.39 -16.41
CA GLY A 251 10.88 -9.78 -17.54
C GLY A 251 10.75 -8.26 -17.52
N GLY A 252 11.52 -7.54 -16.68
CA GLY A 252 11.42 -6.08 -16.57
C GLY A 252 10.17 -5.61 -15.82
N ALA A 253 9.61 -6.48 -14.98
CA ALA A 253 8.44 -6.20 -14.16
C ALA A 253 8.64 -4.93 -13.30
N GLN A 254 7.58 -4.11 -13.23
CA GLN A 254 7.56 -2.89 -12.43
C GLN A 254 7.19 -3.24 -10.99
N PRO A 255 8.06 -2.99 -10.00
CA PRO A 255 7.83 -3.44 -8.62
C PRO A 255 6.70 -2.65 -7.95
N ALA A 256 5.91 -3.35 -7.12
CA ALA A 256 4.88 -2.78 -6.28
C ALA A 256 5.09 -3.11 -4.79
N VAL A 257 5.41 -4.37 -4.49
CA VAL A 257 5.59 -4.85 -3.11
C VAL A 257 6.92 -5.60 -2.98
N LEU A 258 7.60 -5.42 -1.86
CA LEU A 258 8.70 -6.27 -1.40
C LEU A 258 8.38 -6.74 0.02
N THR A 259 8.66 -8.01 0.32
CA THR A 259 8.62 -8.53 1.69
C THR A 259 9.81 -9.43 1.93
N ALA A 260 10.55 -9.21 3.02
CA ALA A 260 11.67 -10.05 3.41
C ALA A 260 11.29 -10.97 4.58
N ALA A 261 11.00 -12.25 4.28
CA ALA A 261 10.78 -13.26 5.32
C ALA A 261 12.09 -13.63 6.06
N SER A 262 13.22 -13.46 5.38
CA SER A 262 14.59 -13.52 5.94
C SER A 262 15.57 -12.82 4.98
N PRO A 263 16.85 -12.64 5.34
CA PRO A 263 17.85 -12.08 4.43
C PRO A 263 18.00 -12.81 3.08
N THR A 264 17.60 -14.09 3.01
CA THR A 264 17.69 -14.90 1.79
C THR A 264 16.34 -15.27 1.19
N HIS A 265 15.23 -15.03 1.90
CA HIS A 265 13.89 -15.39 1.45
C HIS A 265 13.06 -14.14 1.24
N LEU A 266 12.88 -13.76 -0.03
CA LEU A 266 12.15 -12.56 -0.43
C LEU A 266 10.92 -12.92 -1.24
N LEU A 267 9.86 -12.14 -1.04
CA LEU A 267 8.68 -12.11 -1.88
C LEU A 267 8.59 -10.75 -2.56
N ALA A 268 8.13 -10.73 -3.80
CA ALA A 268 7.88 -9.48 -4.51
C ALA A 268 6.60 -9.60 -5.33
N ALA A 269 5.89 -8.49 -5.49
CA ALA A 269 4.82 -8.36 -6.46
C ALA A 269 5.13 -7.23 -7.45
N ASP A 270 4.70 -7.40 -8.69
CA ASP A 270 4.70 -6.34 -9.68
C ASP A 270 3.36 -5.60 -9.74
N THR A 271 3.31 -4.49 -10.49
CA THR A 271 2.09 -3.70 -10.70
C THR A 271 1.00 -4.43 -11.49
N ASN A 272 1.28 -5.63 -12.00
CA ASN A 272 0.30 -6.50 -12.66
C ASN A 272 -0.05 -7.69 -11.76
N ASP A 273 0.18 -7.60 -10.45
CA ASP A 273 -0.12 -8.59 -9.43
C ASP A 273 0.57 -9.96 -9.61
N ALA A 274 1.59 -10.05 -10.46
CA ALA A 274 2.42 -11.24 -10.51
C ALA A 274 3.28 -11.31 -9.25
N VAL A 275 3.30 -12.49 -8.61
CA VAL A 275 4.05 -12.72 -7.37
C VAL A 275 5.26 -13.61 -7.63
N TYR A 276 6.40 -13.18 -7.10
CA TYR A 276 7.68 -13.83 -7.24
C TYR A 276 8.23 -14.21 -5.86
N GLU A 277 8.90 -15.35 -5.78
CA GLU A 277 9.62 -15.81 -4.60
C GLU A 277 11.09 -16.02 -4.95
N SER A 278 11.97 -15.50 -4.10
CA SER A 278 13.41 -15.74 -4.13
C SER A 278 13.85 -16.43 -2.85
N LYS A 279 14.72 -17.43 -2.98
CA LYS A 279 15.36 -18.16 -1.86
C LYS A 279 16.88 -17.94 -1.79
N ASP A 280 17.39 -16.98 -2.58
CA ASP A 280 18.80 -16.62 -2.65
C ASP A 280 19.03 -15.10 -2.46
N GLY A 281 18.09 -14.46 -1.76
CA GLY A 281 18.16 -13.05 -1.39
C GLY A 281 17.78 -12.09 -2.50
N GLY A 282 17.17 -12.54 -3.59
CA GLY A 282 16.71 -11.73 -4.73
C GLY A 282 17.58 -11.85 -5.99
N ARG A 283 18.55 -12.77 -6.02
CA ARG A 283 19.41 -13.01 -7.20
C ARG A 283 18.63 -13.71 -8.29
N THR A 284 17.85 -14.72 -7.92
CA THR A 284 16.94 -15.44 -8.81
C THR A 284 15.54 -15.51 -8.22
N TRP A 285 14.56 -15.60 -9.12
CA TRP A 285 13.13 -15.52 -8.78
C TRP A 285 12.36 -16.64 -9.47
N THR A 286 11.45 -17.27 -8.72
CA THR A 286 10.43 -18.16 -9.25
C THR A 286 9.10 -17.44 -9.23
N THR A 287 8.35 -17.48 -10.33
CA THR A 287 6.97 -16.95 -10.33
C THR A 287 6.05 -17.93 -9.59
N VAL A 288 5.41 -17.44 -8.53
CA VAL A 288 4.46 -18.19 -7.70
C VAL A 288 3.03 -17.97 -8.19
N HIS A 289 2.72 -16.76 -8.65
CA HIS A 289 1.40 -16.39 -9.14
C HIS A 289 1.51 -15.47 -10.34
N ARG A 290 0.61 -15.65 -11.31
CA ARG A 290 0.25 -14.64 -12.30
C ARG A 290 -1.26 -14.53 -12.30
N PRO A 291 -1.86 -13.33 -12.22
CA PRO A 291 -3.29 -13.21 -12.40
C PRO A 291 -3.65 -13.68 -13.81
N GLY A 292 -4.80 -14.32 -13.93
CA GLY A 292 -5.35 -14.63 -15.25
C GLY A 292 -5.61 -13.31 -15.97
N HIS A 293 -5.03 -13.10 -17.15
CA HIS A 293 -5.34 -11.93 -17.97
C HIS A 293 -6.82 -11.95 -18.35
N THR A 294 -7.68 -11.27 -17.58
CA THR A 294 -8.90 -10.72 -18.17
C THR A 294 -8.47 -9.44 -18.84
N ASN A 295 -8.28 -9.51 -20.15
CA ASN A 295 -8.04 -8.39 -21.02
C ASN A 295 -9.27 -7.46 -20.99
N THR A 296 -9.44 -6.67 -19.93
CA THR A 296 -10.40 -5.57 -19.91
C THR A 296 -9.67 -4.34 -20.41
N GLY A 297 -9.43 -4.33 -21.72
CA GLY A 297 -9.09 -3.11 -22.43
C GLY A 297 -10.21 -2.10 -22.21
N HIS A 298 -9.89 -1.00 -21.55
CA HIS A 298 -10.63 0.25 -21.58
C HIS A 298 -9.64 1.36 -21.89
#